data_AF-A0A559LL31-F1
#
_entry.id   AF-A0A559LL31-F1
#
_cell.length_a   1.000
_cell.length_b   1.000
_cell.length_c   1.000
_cell.angle_alpha   90.00
_cell.angle_beta   90.00
_cell.angle_gamma   90.00
#
_symmetry.space_group_name_H-M   'P 1'
#
loop_
_entity.id
_entity.type
_entity.pdbx_description
1 polymer ?
#
loop_
_entity_poly.entity_id
_entity_poly.type
_entity_poly.pdbx_seq_one_letter_code
_entity_poly.pdbx_strand_id
1 'polypeptide(L)'
;MSLGIYFFSLILSSEDVPGLEVCRQDIWTQLEGYANSAIKSLQTEVLAMNQQGSTTLLLKTRAMESITQLMVLEMAVAKTNESSMHLATATSLFEDIIEGSKADGRIDIMLVMAELDRLSWATLATQRPVWNTEQAALRFFFAILLWADVVSSTSLQTVPCLQKYYPELISYEYGGATTESLLRIEEYVGCEGWVLITIAETATLDVWKREEQINGTLYSEALSSRADSIYGALQDGLGGLEERYRI
;
A
#
# COMPACT_ATOMS: atom_id res chain seq x y z
N MET A 1 10.20 17.18 1.77
CA MET A 1 8.81 17.27 1.29
C MET A 1 8.68 16.43 0.04
N SER A 2 7.77 15.45 0.02
CA SER A 2 7.60 14.53 -1.10
C SER A 2 7.10 15.28 -2.34
N LEU A 3 7.68 14.98 -3.51
CA LEU A 3 7.26 15.48 -4.81
C LEU A 3 5.77 15.16 -5.09
N GLY A 4 5.26 14.06 -4.53
CA GLY A 4 3.85 13.71 -4.60
C GLY A 4 2.94 14.71 -3.87
N ILE A 5 3.32 15.17 -2.67
CA ILE A 5 2.53 16.16 -1.90
C ILE A 5 2.47 17.50 -2.66
N TYR A 6 3.55 17.88 -3.35
CA TYR A 6 3.57 19.06 -4.21
C TYR A 6 2.57 18.93 -5.38
N PHE A 7 2.56 17.80 -6.08
CA PHE A 7 1.62 17.56 -7.17
C PHE A 7 0.15 17.50 -6.70
N PHE A 8 -0.12 16.78 -5.62
CA PHE A 8 -1.47 16.70 -5.05
C PHE A 8 -1.96 18.07 -4.56
N SER A 9 -1.10 18.88 -3.94
CA SER A 9 -1.49 20.22 -3.49
C SER A 9 -1.89 21.16 -4.65
N LEU A 10 -1.27 21.00 -5.83
CA LEU A 10 -1.51 21.88 -6.98
C LEU A 10 -2.61 21.37 -7.91
N ILE A 11 -2.84 20.05 -7.98
CA ILE A 11 -3.96 19.44 -8.70
C ILE A 11 -5.27 19.62 -7.91
N LEU A 12 -5.23 19.50 -6.57
CA LEU A 12 -6.40 19.68 -5.69
C LEU A 12 -6.71 21.15 -5.34
N SER A 13 -5.82 22.10 -5.69
CA SER A 13 -6.14 23.52 -5.61
C SER A 13 -7.12 23.88 -6.74
N SER A 14 -8.39 23.58 -6.51
CA SER A 14 -9.52 23.80 -7.43
C SER A 14 -9.93 25.27 -7.56
N GLU A 15 -9.16 26.20 -7.01
CA GLU A 15 -9.40 27.63 -7.18
C GLU A 15 -8.63 28.14 -8.39
N ASP A 16 -9.34 28.79 -9.33
CA ASP A 16 -8.74 29.52 -10.44
C ASP A 16 -7.99 30.74 -9.90
N VAL A 17 -6.81 30.50 -9.35
CA VAL A 17 -5.91 31.56 -8.91
C VAL A 17 -5.27 32.17 -10.15
N PRO A 18 -5.59 33.44 -10.50
CA PRO A 18 -5.06 34.07 -11.69
C PRO A 18 -3.54 34.13 -11.64
N GLY A 19 -2.87 33.61 -12.67
CA GLY A 19 -1.41 33.64 -12.81
C GLY A 19 -0.68 32.30 -12.56
N LEU A 20 -1.38 31.25 -12.11
CA LEU A 20 -0.78 29.92 -11.92
C LEU A 20 -0.90 28.97 -13.12
N GLU A 21 -1.55 29.39 -14.22
CA GLU A 21 -1.82 28.50 -15.39
C GLU A 21 -0.55 27.91 -16.03
N VAL A 22 0.52 28.70 -16.13
CA VAL A 22 1.81 28.21 -16.69
C VAL A 22 2.45 27.18 -15.76
N CYS A 23 2.44 27.42 -14.45
CA CYS A 23 2.95 26.48 -13.46
C CYS A 23 2.12 25.18 -13.45
N ARG A 24 0.80 25.29 -13.54
CA ARG A 24 -0.13 24.17 -13.67
C ARG A 24 0.16 23.36 -14.93
N GLN A 25 0.35 24.00 -16.08
CA GLN A 25 0.66 23.33 -17.35
C GLN A 25 2.03 22.63 -17.31
N ASP A 26 3.05 23.26 -16.73
CA ASP A 26 4.38 22.66 -16.57
C ASP A 26 4.33 21.43 -15.65
N ILE A 27 3.54 21.51 -14.57
CA ILE A 27 3.27 20.38 -13.67
C ILE A 27 2.56 19.25 -14.39
N TRP A 28 1.51 19.54 -15.16
CA TRP A 28 0.82 18.54 -15.96
C TRP A 28 1.75 17.87 -16.97
N THR A 29 2.62 18.64 -17.61
CA THR A 29 3.61 18.12 -18.56
C THR A 29 4.63 17.22 -17.86
N GLN A 30 5.10 17.59 -16.67
CA GLN A 30 5.98 16.73 -15.87
C GLN A 30 5.27 15.43 -15.45
N LEU A 31 4.00 15.52 -15.04
CA LEU A 31 3.20 14.37 -14.64
C LEU A 31 2.98 13.39 -15.78
N GLU A 32 2.64 13.89 -16.98
CA GLU A 32 2.58 13.07 -18.20
C GLU A 32 3.96 12.48 -18.56
N GLY A 33 5.04 13.22 -18.30
CA GLY A 33 6.41 12.70 -18.43
C GLY A 33 6.70 11.51 -17.50
N TYR A 34 6.27 11.58 -16.24
CA TYR A 34 6.41 10.47 -15.29
C TYR A 34 5.54 9.28 -15.67
N ALA A 35 4.30 9.51 -16.09
CA ALA A 35 3.39 8.47 -16.60
C ALA A 35 4.03 7.68 -17.76
N ASN A 36 4.53 8.41 -18.77
CA ASN A 36 5.20 7.84 -19.94
C ASN A 36 6.47 7.07 -19.55
N SER A 37 7.19 7.53 -18.53
CA SER A 37 8.40 6.85 -18.04
C SER A 37 8.04 5.55 -17.31
N ALA A 38 7.01 5.55 -16.46
CA ALA A 38 6.52 4.35 -15.79
C ALA A 38 6.03 3.29 -16.81
N ILE A 39 5.28 3.69 -17.83
CA ILE A 39 4.85 2.80 -18.92
C ILE A 39 6.05 2.21 -19.68
N LYS A 40 7.08 3.00 -19.95
CA LYS A 40 8.31 2.52 -20.62
C LYS A 40 9.08 1.52 -19.74
N SER A 41 9.19 1.78 -18.43
CA SER A 41 9.77 0.81 -17.49
C SER A 41 9.00 -0.48 -17.49
N LEU A 42 7.66 -0.42 -17.39
CA LEU A 42 6.78 -1.60 -17.46
C LEU A 42 7.01 -2.42 -18.73
N GLN A 43 7.01 -1.76 -19.89
CA GLN A 43 7.23 -2.45 -21.16
C GLN A 43 8.60 -3.13 -21.20
N THR A 44 9.63 -2.47 -20.67
CA THR A 44 10.99 -3.02 -20.62
C THR A 44 11.05 -4.25 -19.69
N GLU A 45 10.41 -4.18 -18.53
CA GLU A 45 10.36 -5.25 -17.54
C GLU A 45 9.57 -6.46 -18.06
N VAL A 46 8.38 -6.23 -18.64
CA VAL A 46 7.56 -7.29 -19.25
C VAL A 46 8.29 -7.99 -20.40
N LEU A 47 9.01 -7.24 -21.23
CA LEU A 47 9.84 -7.83 -22.28
C LEU A 47 10.97 -8.69 -21.71
N ALA A 48 11.60 -8.26 -20.61
CA ALA A 48 12.63 -9.03 -19.92
C ALA A 48 12.07 -10.33 -19.31
N MET A 49 10.87 -10.28 -18.72
CA MET A 49 10.16 -11.46 -18.19
C MET A 49 9.90 -12.51 -19.28
N ASN A 50 9.45 -12.08 -20.45
CA ASN A 50 9.16 -12.97 -21.58
C ASN A 50 10.40 -13.63 -22.19
N GLN A 51 11.59 -13.07 -22.00
CA GLN A 51 12.84 -13.56 -22.60
C GLN A 51 13.61 -14.56 -21.72
N GLN A 52 13.45 -14.51 -20.39
CA GLN A 52 14.28 -15.31 -19.47
C GLN A 52 13.72 -16.70 -19.12
N GLY A 53 12.49 -17.03 -19.51
CA GLY A 53 11.87 -18.34 -19.24
C GLY A 53 11.56 -18.63 -17.76
N SER A 54 12.11 -17.85 -16.84
CA SER A 54 11.81 -17.79 -15.40
C SER A 54 11.92 -16.34 -14.92
N THR A 55 10.89 -15.83 -14.25
CA THR A 55 10.83 -14.46 -13.76
C THR A 55 11.55 -14.34 -12.42
N THR A 56 12.66 -13.62 -12.37
CA THR A 56 13.40 -13.35 -11.11
C THR A 56 12.56 -12.50 -10.14
N LEU A 57 12.79 -12.63 -8.83
CA LEU A 57 12.11 -11.81 -7.80
C LEU A 57 12.26 -10.31 -8.08
N LEU A 58 13.45 -9.89 -8.50
CA LEU A 58 13.73 -8.50 -8.84
C LEU A 58 12.85 -7.99 -9.99
N LEU A 59 12.62 -8.82 -11.02
CA LEU A 59 11.72 -8.45 -12.12
C LEU A 59 10.27 -8.38 -11.66
N LYS A 60 9.81 -9.32 -10.80
CA LYS A 60 8.45 -9.25 -10.21
C LYS A 60 8.26 -7.99 -9.40
N THR A 61 9.25 -7.67 -8.56
CA THR A 61 9.28 -6.46 -7.71
C THR A 61 9.15 -5.22 -8.58
N ARG A 62 10.06 -5.02 -9.54
CA ARG A 62 10.05 -3.82 -10.39
C ARG A 62 8.79 -3.68 -11.22
N ALA A 63 8.27 -4.79 -11.76
CA ALA A 63 7.00 -4.77 -12.47
C ALA A 63 5.86 -4.31 -11.56
N MET A 64 5.76 -4.88 -10.35
CA MET A 64 4.76 -4.47 -9.36
C MET A 64 4.90 -2.99 -8.98
N GLU A 65 6.12 -2.51 -8.73
CA GLU A 65 6.41 -1.11 -8.43
C GLU A 65 5.93 -0.18 -9.54
N SER A 66 6.29 -0.50 -10.78
CA SER A 66 5.92 0.30 -11.95
C SER A 66 4.39 0.29 -12.20
N ILE A 67 3.69 -0.83 -11.97
CA ILE A 67 2.22 -0.90 -12.08
C ILE A 67 1.57 -0.07 -10.97
N THR A 68 2.08 -0.18 -9.74
CA THR A 68 1.58 0.58 -8.59
C THR A 68 1.76 2.08 -8.81
N GLN A 69 2.91 2.50 -9.34
CA GLN A 69 3.17 3.90 -9.66
C GLN A 69 2.19 4.42 -10.74
N LEU A 70 1.96 3.64 -11.79
CA LEU A 70 0.99 4.00 -12.83
C LEU A 70 -0.44 4.13 -12.25
N MET A 71 -0.86 3.15 -11.43
CA MET A 71 -2.13 3.17 -10.73
C MET A 71 -2.32 4.44 -9.88
N VAL A 72 -1.33 4.79 -9.06
CA VAL A 72 -1.38 6.01 -8.22
C VAL A 72 -1.50 7.27 -9.07
N LEU A 73 -0.78 7.33 -10.18
CA LEU A 73 -0.85 8.46 -11.09
C LEU A 73 -2.22 8.56 -11.76
N GLU A 74 -2.80 7.45 -12.20
CA GLU A 74 -4.15 7.44 -12.78
C GLU A 74 -5.23 7.86 -11.77
N MET A 75 -5.12 7.40 -10.53
CA MET A 75 -6.00 7.83 -9.44
C MET A 75 -5.88 9.34 -9.18
N ALA A 76 -4.65 9.87 -9.16
CA ALA A 76 -4.40 11.30 -8.93
C ALA A 76 -4.92 12.19 -10.05
N VAL A 77 -4.88 11.70 -11.29
CA VAL A 77 -5.26 12.46 -12.48
C VAL A 77 -6.76 12.28 -12.82
N ALA A 78 -7.46 11.41 -12.10
CA ALA A 78 -8.89 11.10 -12.29
C ALA A 78 -9.28 10.82 -13.75
N LYS A 79 -8.34 10.29 -14.55
CA LYS A 79 -8.49 10.22 -16.02
C LYS A 79 -9.08 8.90 -16.51
N THR A 80 -9.06 7.81 -15.73
CA THR A 80 -9.42 6.48 -16.25
C THR A 80 -10.21 5.63 -15.24
N ASN A 81 -11.11 4.78 -15.74
CA ASN A 81 -11.76 3.70 -14.98
C ASN A 81 -10.85 2.46 -14.85
N GLU A 82 -9.62 2.56 -15.36
CA GLU A 82 -8.66 1.47 -15.50
C GLU A 82 -7.80 1.24 -14.25
N SER A 83 -7.83 2.15 -13.28
CA SER A 83 -7.14 1.97 -12.00
C SER A 83 -7.47 0.64 -11.30
N SER A 84 -8.67 0.09 -11.52
CA SER A 84 -9.09 -1.21 -10.98
C SER A 84 -8.32 -2.40 -11.58
N MET A 85 -7.99 -2.37 -12.87
CA MET A 85 -7.20 -3.44 -13.52
C MET A 85 -5.74 -3.39 -13.08
N HIS A 86 -5.18 -2.20 -12.88
CA HIS A 86 -3.82 -2.04 -12.39
C HIS A 86 -3.69 -2.50 -10.94
N LEU A 87 -4.66 -2.17 -10.08
CA LEU A 87 -4.70 -2.67 -8.71
C LEU A 87 -4.74 -4.20 -8.69
N ALA A 88 -5.65 -4.83 -9.43
CA ALA A 88 -5.75 -6.30 -9.48
C ALA A 88 -4.45 -6.96 -9.97
N THR A 89 -3.79 -6.38 -10.96
CA THR A 89 -2.53 -6.90 -11.50
C THR A 89 -1.38 -6.75 -10.50
N ALA A 90 -1.26 -5.58 -9.84
CA ALA A 90 -0.24 -5.35 -8.82
C ALA A 90 -0.46 -6.24 -7.58
N THR A 91 -1.72 -6.43 -7.16
CA THR A 91 -2.10 -7.36 -6.10
C THR A 91 -1.67 -8.79 -6.43
N SER A 92 -1.87 -9.25 -7.67
CA SER A 92 -1.42 -10.58 -8.09
C SER A 92 0.10 -10.73 -8.00
N LEU A 93 0.87 -9.74 -8.47
CA LEU A 93 2.34 -9.76 -8.34
C LEU A 93 2.81 -9.70 -6.88
N PHE A 94 2.12 -8.92 -6.05
CA PHE A 94 2.37 -8.87 -4.62
C PHE A 94 2.19 -10.24 -3.97
N GLU A 95 1.08 -10.93 -4.26
CA GLU A 95 0.82 -12.26 -3.73
C GLU A 95 1.88 -13.25 -4.20
N ASP A 96 2.26 -13.21 -5.47
CA ASP A 96 3.33 -14.01 -6.04
C ASP A 96 4.69 -13.82 -5.34
N ILE A 97 5.00 -12.59 -4.91
CA ILE A 97 6.22 -12.27 -4.14
C ILE A 97 6.10 -12.83 -2.72
N ILE A 98 4.97 -12.61 -2.06
CA ILE A 98 4.73 -13.06 -0.68
C ILE A 98 4.69 -14.58 -0.59
N GLU A 99 4.02 -15.28 -1.50
CA GLU A 99 3.98 -16.74 -1.53
C GLU A 99 5.38 -17.33 -1.74
N GLY A 100 6.22 -16.69 -2.57
CA GLY A 100 7.63 -17.07 -2.72
C GLY A 100 8.48 -16.85 -1.47
N SER A 101 8.03 -15.99 -0.55
CA SER A 101 8.74 -15.66 0.69
C SER A 101 8.39 -16.56 1.88
N LYS A 102 7.40 -17.44 1.74
CA LYS A 102 6.92 -18.24 2.88
C LYS A 102 7.93 -19.30 3.28
N ALA A 103 8.32 -19.28 4.55
CA ALA A 103 9.06 -20.34 5.22
C ALA A 103 8.19 -20.94 6.32
N ASP A 104 8.01 -22.26 6.33
CA ASP A 104 7.16 -22.99 7.29
C ASP A 104 5.72 -22.45 7.42
N GLY A 105 5.18 -21.91 6.32
CA GLY A 105 3.82 -21.37 6.25
C GLY A 105 3.65 -19.96 6.82
N ARG A 106 4.75 -19.29 7.21
CA ARG A 106 4.76 -17.87 7.62
C ARG A 106 5.52 -17.02 6.61
N ILE A 107 5.11 -15.76 6.48
CA ILE A 107 5.78 -14.79 5.61
C ILE A 107 7.12 -14.43 6.23
N ASP A 108 8.22 -14.64 5.49
CA ASP A 108 9.53 -14.13 5.85
C ASP A 108 9.94 -13.03 4.87
N ILE A 109 9.54 -11.79 5.19
CA ILE A 109 9.92 -10.61 4.38
C ILE A 109 11.44 -10.46 4.31
N MET A 110 12.18 -10.88 5.34
CA MET A 110 13.64 -10.75 5.34
C MET A 110 14.28 -11.63 4.27
N LEU A 111 13.66 -12.76 3.91
CA LEU A 111 14.09 -13.58 2.78
C LEU A 111 14.01 -12.81 1.46
N VAL A 112 12.89 -12.11 1.22
CA VAL A 112 12.71 -11.24 0.03
C VAL A 112 13.73 -10.12 0.02
N MET A 113 13.94 -9.46 1.18
CA MET A 113 14.89 -8.37 1.31
C MET A 113 16.32 -8.84 1.06
N ALA A 114 16.70 -10.03 1.54
CA ALA A 114 18.02 -10.61 1.33
C ALA A 114 18.28 -10.95 -0.15
N GLU A 115 17.27 -11.44 -0.87
CA GLU A 115 17.39 -11.73 -2.31
C GLU A 115 17.48 -10.44 -3.16
N LEU A 116 16.84 -9.36 -2.72
CA LEU A 116 17.00 -8.02 -3.31
C LEU A 116 18.32 -7.35 -2.93
N ASP A 117 19.08 -7.90 -1.97
CA ASP A 117 20.36 -7.33 -1.57
C ASP A 117 21.47 -7.68 -2.57
N ARG A 118 21.72 -6.74 -3.49
CA ARG A 118 22.90 -6.80 -4.36
C ARG A 118 24.13 -6.38 -3.55
N LEU A 119 24.73 -7.31 -2.79
CA LEU A 119 26.06 -7.24 -2.16
C LEU A 119 26.74 -5.85 -2.24
N SER A 120 26.33 -4.92 -1.37
CA SER A 120 26.90 -3.56 -1.33
C SER A 120 26.35 -2.90 -0.07
N TRP A 121 26.85 -3.24 1.11
CA TRP A 121 27.95 -2.53 1.75
C TRP A 121 28.19 -3.19 3.13
N ALA A 122 29.45 -3.20 3.59
CA ALA A 122 29.86 -3.87 4.82
C ALA A 122 28.93 -3.57 6.00
N THR A 123 28.60 -4.63 6.74
CA THR A 123 27.87 -4.66 8.01
C THR A 123 28.40 -3.60 8.96
N LEU A 124 27.87 -2.38 8.87
CA LEU A 124 27.90 -1.47 10.01
C LEU A 124 26.93 -2.07 11.01
N ALA A 125 27.48 -2.52 12.12
CA ALA A 125 26.74 -3.03 13.27
C ALA A 125 25.87 -1.90 13.85
N THR A 126 24.75 -1.61 13.20
CA THR A 126 23.67 -0.79 13.74
C THR A 126 22.50 -1.69 14.03
N GLN A 127 21.82 -1.46 15.16
CA GLN A 127 20.62 -2.18 15.61
C GLN A 127 19.37 -1.93 14.72
N ARG A 128 19.58 -1.46 13.48
CA ARG A 128 18.56 -1.21 12.47
C ARG A 128 19.14 -1.53 11.09
N PRO A 129 18.41 -2.22 10.21
CA PRO A 129 18.87 -2.50 8.86
C PRO A 129 18.78 -1.20 8.08
N VAL A 130 19.87 -0.85 7.39
CA VAL A 130 19.81 0.21 6.40
C VAL A 130 19.42 -0.42 5.09
N TRP A 131 18.18 -0.15 4.66
CA TRP A 131 17.65 -0.67 3.41
C TRP A 131 18.36 -0.04 2.21
N ASN A 132 18.77 -0.87 1.25
CA ASN A 132 19.19 -0.38 -0.05
C ASN A 132 17.99 0.16 -0.84
N THR A 133 18.24 0.78 -2.00
CA THR A 133 17.17 1.39 -2.81
C THR A 133 16.06 0.43 -3.19
N GLU A 134 16.38 -0.80 -3.61
CA GLU A 134 15.37 -1.79 -4.04
C GLU A 134 14.55 -2.31 -2.84
N GLN A 135 15.20 -2.54 -1.70
CA GLN A 135 14.52 -2.92 -0.46
C GLN A 135 13.58 -1.82 0.04
N ALA A 136 14.05 -0.58 0.04
CA ALA A 136 13.26 0.58 0.44
C ALA A 136 12.08 0.82 -0.52
N ALA A 137 12.31 0.67 -1.83
CA ALA A 137 11.27 0.76 -2.85
C ALA A 137 10.20 -0.32 -2.66
N LEU A 138 10.59 -1.59 -2.51
CA LEU A 138 9.66 -2.69 -2.25
C LEU A 138 8.77 -2.39 -1.03
N ARG A 139 9.37 -1.98 0.10
CA ARG A 139 8.62 -1.62 1.32
C ARG A 139 7.64 -0.48 1.07
N PHE A 140 8.07 0.57 0.37
CA PHE A 140 7.23 1.70 0.01
C PHE A 140 6.04 1.24 -0.84
N PHE A 141 6.27 0.50 -1.92
CA PHE A 141 5.21 0.07 -2.83
C PHE A 141 4.28 -0.98 -2.21
N PHE A 142 4.76 -1.84 -1.32
CA PHE A 142 3.90 -2.69 -0.49
C PHE A 142 2.94 -1.86 0.37
N ALA A 143 3.45 -0.84 1.07
CA ALA A 143 2.60 0.03 1.88
C ALA A 143 1.55 0.78 1.04
N ILE A 144 1.93 1.28 -0.14
CA ILE A 144 1.00 1.92 -1.08
C ILE A 144 -0.07 0.94 -1.57
N LEU A 145 0.29 -0.30 -1.90
CA LEU A 145 -0.67 -1.31 -2.36
C LEU A 145 -1.65 -1.74 -1.27
N LEU A 146 -1.16 -1.98 -0.06
CA LEU A 146 -2.02 -2.29 1.10
C LEU A 146 -3.02 -1.16 1.35
N TRP A 147 -2.57 0.09 1.30
CA TRP A 147 -3.44 1.26 1.42
C TRP A 147 -4.46 1.35 0.27
N ALA A 148 -4.02 1.17 -0.97
CA ALA A 148 -4.88 1.24 -2.14
C ALA A 148 -5.95 0.13 -2.16
N ASP A 149 -5.60 -1.09 -1.78
CA ASP A 149 -6.53 -2.21 -1.64
C ASP A 149 -7.64 -1.89 -0.62
N VAL A 150 -7.29 -1.32 0.53
CA VAL A 150 -8.27 -0.93 1.55
C VAL A 150 -9.19 0.20 1.06
N VAL A 151 -8.62 1.25 0.47
CA VAL A 151 -9.40 2.40 -0.02
C VAL A 151 -10.34 1.97 -1.16
N SER A 152 -9.83 1.19 -2.11
CA SER A 152 -10.61 0.68 -3.24
C SER A 152 -11.74 -0.22 -2.74
N SER A 153 -11.43 -1.18 -1.86
CA SER A 153 -12.42 -2.14 -1.35
C SER A 153 -13.49 -1.48 -0.50
N THR A 154 -13.12 -0.48 0.31
CA THR A 154 -14.09 0.32 1.06
C THR A 154 -15.03 1.07 0.12
N SER A 155 -14.49 1.67 -0.95
CA SER A 155 -15.26 2.44 -1.93
C SER A 155 -16.19 1.54 -2.77
N LEU A 156 -15.72 0.35 -3.12
CA LEU A 156 -16.45 -0.65 -3.88
C LEU A 156 -17.36 -1.53 -3.01
N GLN A 157 -17.31 -1.36 -1.69
CA GLN A 157 -17.98 -2.21 -0.71
C GLN A 157 -17.64 -3.69 -0.96
N THR A 158 -16.35 -4.01 -1.02
CA THR A 158 -15.83 -5.37 -1.13
C THR A 158 -14.89 -5.65 0.03
N VAL A 159 -14.56 -6.93 0.24
CA VAL A 159 -13.53 -7.32 1.20
C VAL A 159 -12.16 -6.99 0.60
N PRO A 160 -11.24 -6.34 1.33
CA PRO A 160 -9.87 -6.11 0.86
C PRO A 160 -9.16 -7.42 0.54
N CYS A 161 -8.61 -7.53 -0.66
CA CYS A 161 -7.98 -8.77 -1.16
C CYS A 161 -6.77 -9.17 -0.30
N LEU A 162 -6.06 -8.18 0.22
CA LEU A 162 -4.80 -8.36 0.96
C LEU A 162 -5.00 -8.52 2.47
N GLN A 163 -6.25 -8.50 2.97
CA GLN A 163 -6.56 -8.54 4.40
C GLN A 163 -5.89 -9.70 5.15
N LYS A 164 -5.77 -10.86 4.51
CA LYS A 164 -5.14 -12.06 5.07
C LYS A 164 -3.66 -11.87 5.45
N TYR A 165 -2.97 -10.89 4.86
CA TYR A 165 -1.54 -10.67 5.09
C TYR A 165 -1.26 -9.61 6.18
N TYR A 166 -2.26 -8.86 6.64
CA TYR A 166 -2.04 -7.75 7.58
C TYR A 166 -1.33 -8.15 8.88
N PRO A 167 -1.68 -9.29 9.54
CA PRO A 167 -1.04 -9.68 10.79
C PRO A 167 0.48 -9.94 10.67
N GLU A 168 0.94 -10.26 9.47
CA GLU A 168 2.34 -10.61 9.19
C GLU A 168 3.11 -9.49 8.48
N LEU A 169 2.41 -8.45 8.00
CA LEU A 169 3.01 -7.37 7.23
C LEU A 169 2.89 -5.98 7.86
N ILE A 170 1.87 -5.73 8.68
CA ILE A 170 1.59 -4.39 9.24
C ILE A 170 1.96 -4.35 10.71
N SER A 171 2.73 -3.34 11.10
CA SER A 171 3.00 -3.08 12.51
C SER A 171 1.75 -2.58 13.22
N TYR A 172 1.35 -3.30 14.28
CA TYR A 172 0.26 -2.89 15.17
C TYR A 172 0.77 -2.08 16.37
N GLU A 173 2.07 -2.13 16.67
CA GLU A 173 2.62 -1.52 17.88
C GLU A 173 2.64 0.01 17.82
N TYR A 174 2.03 0.62 18.84
CA TYR A 174 2.04 2.05 19.09
C TYR A 174 3.42 2.54 19.49
N GLY A 175 4.22 3.02 18.54
CA GLY A 175 5.51 3.66 18.85
C GLY A 175 6.53 2.72 19.52
N GLY A 176 6.34 1.41 19.36
CA GLY A 176 7.29 0.38 19.79
C GLY A 176 8.59 0.43 19.01
N ALA A 177 9.62 -0.24 19.53
CA ALA A 177 10.85 -0.43 18.77
C ALA A 177 10.52 -1.25 17.53
N THR A 178 10.81 -0.68 16.35
CA THR A 178 10.63 -1.30 15.03
C THR A 178 11.02 -2.77 15.06
N THR A 179 10.04 -3.68 15.06
CA THR A 179 10.27 -5.04 14.59
C THR A 179 10.62 -4.90 13.12
N GLU A 180 11.90 -5.11 12.79
CA GLU A 180 12.51 -4.69 11.53
C GLU A 180 11.79 -5.23 10.28
N SER A 181 11.01 -6.30 10.42
CA SER A 181 10.23 -6.91 9.34
C SER A 181 8.95 -6.16 9.00
N LEU A 182 8.17 -5.69 9.99
CA LEU A 182 6.83 -5.16 9.74
C LEU A 182 6.85 -3.75 9.11
N LEU A 183 5.83 -3.45 8.32
CA LEU A 183 5.61 -2.15 7.71
C LEU A 183 4.92 -1.21 8.71
N ARG A 184 5.57 -0.10 8.98
CA ARG A 184 4.97 1.05 9.67
C ARG A 184 4.28 1.94 8.65
N ILE A 185 3.00 1.66 8.43
CA ILE A 185 2.19 2.29 7.38
C ILE A 185 2.20 3.83 7.51
N GLU A 186 2.29 4.36 8.73
CA GLU A 186 2.36 5.79 9.00
C GLU A 186 3.58 6.47 8.38
N GLU A 187 4.69 5.74 8.21
CA GLU A 187 5.91 6.28 7.59
C GLU A 187 5.75 6.49 6.07
N TYR A 188 4.75 5.84 5.45
CA TYR A 188 4.56 5.82 4.00
C TYR A 188 3.33 6.60 3.53
N VAL A 189 2.19 6.41 4.20
CA VAL A 189 0.91 7.03 3.80
C VAL A 189 0.36 8.01 4.84
N GLY A 190 1.06 8.21 5.96
CA GLY A 190 0.64 9.13 7.03
C GLY A 190 -0.57 8.64 7.83
N CYS A 191 -0.96 7.37 7.67
CA CYS A 191 -2.04 6.72 8.40
C CYS A 191 -1.45 5.62 9.28
N GLU A 192 -1.80 5.59 10.56
CA GLU A 192 -1.33 4.54 11.48
C GLU A 192 -1.81 3.15 11.01
N GLY A 193 -0.96 2.13 11.16
CA GLY A 193 -1.26 0.77 10.69
C GLY A 193 -2.57 0.22 11.26
N TRP A 194 -2.85 0.46 12.54
CA TRP A 194 -4.09 0.05 13.19
C TRP A 194 -5.32 0.73 12.57
N VAL A 195 -5.23 2.01 12.18
CA VAL A 195 -6.34 2.73 11.52
C VAL A 195 -6.65 2.07 10.19
N LEU A 196 -5.61 1.77 9.40
CA LEU A 196 -5.79 1.12 8.10
C LEU A 196 -6.48 -0.24 8.24
N ILE A 197 -6.09 -1.04 9.24
CA ILE A 197 -6.71 -2.33 9.56
C ILE A 197 -8.17 -2.14 9.97
N THR A 198 -8.49 -1.17 10.82
CA THR A 198 -9.88 -0.89 11.23
C THR A 198 -10.77 -0.50 10.05
N ILE A 199 -10.26 0.30 9.10
CA ILE A 199 -11.02 0.64 7.86
C ILE A 199 -11.31 -0.63 7.07
N ALA A 200 -10.31 -1.51 6.91
CA ALA A 200 -10.49 -2.79 6.24
C ALA A 200 -11.52 -3.68 6.94
N GLU A 201 -11.47 -3.80 8.27
CA GLU A 201 -12.44 -4.56 9.07
C GLU A 201 -13.86 -4.00 8.92
N THR A 202 -13.99 -2.67 8.81
CA THR A 202 -15.28 -2.01 8.58
C THR A 202 -15.84 -2.37 7.20
N ALA A 203 -15.00 -2.37 6.16
CA ALA A 203 -15.42 -2.81 4.82
C ALA A 203 -15.85 -4.29 4.82
N THR A 204 -15.10 -5.16 5.49
CA THR A 204 -15.44 -6.58 5.66
C THR A 204 -16.74 -6.77 6.45
N LEU A 205 -16.98 -5.97 7.49
CA LEU A 205 -18.22 -6.00 8.26
C LEU A 205 -19.43 -5.58 7.40
N ASP A 206 -19.29 -4.58 6.53
CA ASP A 206 -20.38 -4.14 5.65
C ASP A 206 -20.74 -5.18 4.59
N VAL A 207 -19.74 -5.87 4.01
CA VAL A 207 -19.96 -7.01 3.11
C VAL A 207 -20.73 -8.11 3.82
N TRP A 208 -20.22 -8.56 4.97
CA TRP A 208 -20.87 -9.61 5.75
C TRP A 208 -22.30 -9.24 6.14
N LYS A 209 -22.53 -7.99 6.60
CA LYS A 209 -23.88 -7.51 6.96
C LYS A 209 -24.86 -7.64 5.79
N ARG A 210 -24.44 -7.26 4.58
CA ARG A 210 -25.29 -7.36 3.38
C ARG A 210 -25.56 -8.81 2.99
N GLU A 211 -24.55 -9.69 3.06
CA GLU A 211 -24.72 -11.12 2.78
C GLU A 211 -25.72 -11.78 3.74
N GLU A 212 -25.59 -11.52 5.04
CA GLU A 212 -26.53 -12.02 6.05
C GLU A 212 -27.94 -11.45 5.89
N GLN A 213 -28.07 -10.19 5.45
CA GLN A 213 -29.38 -9.60 5.14
C GLN A 213 -30.04 -10.29 3.94
N ILE A 214 -29.28 -10.56 2.89
CA ILE A 214 -29.75 -11.27 1.69
C ILE A 214 -30.18 -12.70 2.06
N ASN A 215 -29.40 -13.37 2.91
CA ASN A 215 -29.68 -14.74 3.36
C ASN A 215 -30.76 -14.83 4.45
N GLY A 216 -31.22 -13.69 4.99
CA GLY A 216 -32.20 -13.65 6.09
C GLY A 216 -31.66 -14.16 7.43
N THR A 217 -30.33 -14.23 7.57
CA THR A 217 -29.62 -14.76 8.75
C THR A 217 -29.00 -13.68 9.63
N LEU A 218 -29.18 -12.39 9.28
CA LEU A 218 -28.65 -11.27 10.05
C LEU A 218 -29.15 -11.27 11.49
N TYR A 219 -28.19 -11.35 12.41
CA TYR A 219 -28.43 -11.32 13.84
C TYR A 219 -27.88 -10.04 14.47
N SER A 220 -28.73 -9.28 15.14
CA SER A 220 -28.40 -7.94 15.68
C SER A 220 -27.25 -7.98 16.69
N GLU A 221 -27.18 -9.01 17.52
CA GLU A 221 -26.13 -9.13 18.54
C GLU A 221 -24.78 -9.48 17.92
N ALA A 222 -24.77 -10.30 16.86
CA ALA A 222 -23.54 -10.60 16.11
C ALA A 222 -23.00 -9.37 15.39
N LEU A 223 -23.88 -8.56 14.80
CA LEU A 223 -23.50 -7.28 14.20
C LEU A 223 -22.95 -6.31 15.26
N SER A 224 -23.62 -6.19 16.40
CA SER A 224 -23.20 -5.31 17.49
C SER A 224 -21.84 -5.74 18.04
N SER A 225 -21.65 -7.03 18.32
CA SER A 225 -20.38 -7.56 18.84
C SER A 225 -19.19 -7.30 17.90
N ARG A 226 -19.39 -7.44 16.58
CA ARG A 226 -18.33 -7.13 15.60
C ARG A 226 -18.05 -5.63 15.53
N ALA A 227 -19.09 -4.79 15.53
CA ALA A 227 -18.93 -3.34 15.55
C ALA A 227 -18.22 -2.85 16.83
N ASP A 228 -18.55 -3.43 17.98
CA ASP A 228 -17.93 -3.11 19.27
C ASP A 228 -16.44 -3.45 19.28
N SER A 229 -16.03 -4.55 18.63
CA SER A 229 -14.61 -4.90 18.48
C SER A 229 -13.84 -3.84 17.68
N ILE A 230 -14.40 -3.39 16.55
CA ILE A 230 -13.80 -2.34 15.70
C ILE A 230 -13.74 -1.01 16.47
N TYR A 231 -14.83 -0.67 17.17
CA TYR A 231 -14.89 0.55 17.99
C TYR A 231 -13.88 0.52 19.15
N GLY A 232 -13.71 -0.63 19.81
CA GLY A 232 -12.71 -0.83 20.86
C GLY A 232 -11.30 -0.58 20.33
N ALA A 233 -10.94 -1.18 19.19
CA ALA A 233 -9.64 -0.95 18.55
C ALA A 233 -9.40 0.53 18.21
N LEU A 234 -10.43 1.25 17.78
CA LEU A 234 -10.35 2.71 17.54
C LEU A 234 -10.08 3.48 18.84
N GLN A 235 -10.81 3.18 19.91
CA GLN A 235 -10.64 3.86 21.20
C GLN A 235 -9.26 3.61 21.80
N ASP A 236 -8.82 2.35 21.79
CA ASP A 236 -7.48 1.97 22.27
C ASP A 236 -6.40 2.70 21.46
N GLY A 237 -6.56 2.77 20.14
CA GLY A 237 -5.61 3.45 19.27
C GLY A 237 -5.56 4.96 19.43
N LEU A 238 -6.71 5.61 19.59
CA LEU A 238 -6.79 7.04 19.89
C LEU A 238 -6.18 7.35 21.26
N GLY A 239 -6.48 6.55 22.29
CA GLY A 239 -5.87 6.70 23.62
C GLY A 239 -4.35 6.58 23.58
N GLY A 240 -3.81 5.63 22.79
CA GLY A 240 -2.38 5.48 22.58
C GLY A 240 -1.73 6.67 21.86
N LEU A 241 -2.43 7.32 20.93
CA LEU A 241 -1.96 8.54 20.28
C LEU A 241 -1.97 9.75 21.22
N GLU A 242 -3.04 9.93 22.00
CA GLU A 242 -3.16 11.06 22.94
C GLU A 242 -2.02 11.06 23.97
N GLU A 243 -1.65 9.90 24.50
CA GLU A 243 -0.53 9.78 25.44
C GLU A 243 0.82 10.15 24.79
N ARG A 244 0.98 9.92 23.48
CA ARG A 244 2.19 10.30 22.72
C ARG A 244 2.31 11.81 22.50
N TYR A 245 1.20 12.51 22.29
CA TYR A 245 1.18 13.94 22.00
C TYR A 245 1.06 14.83 23.25
N ARG A 246 0.92 14.22 24.44
CA ARG A 246 0.97 14.90 25.73
C ARG A 246 2.44 15.18 26.12
N ILE A 247 3.09 16.10 25.40
CA ILE A 247 4.41 16.68 25.71
C ILE A 247 4.22 17.99 26.46
#